data_AF-A3REZ7-F1
#
_entry.id   AF-A3REZ7-F1
#
_cell.length_a   1.000
_cell.length_b   1.000
_cell.length_c   1.000
_cell.angle_alpha   90.00
_cell.angle_beta   90.00
_cell.angle_gamma   90.00
#
_symmetry.space_group_name_H-M   'P 1'
#
loop_
_entity.id
_entity.type
_entity.pdbx_description
1 polymer ?
#
loop_
_entity_poly.entity_id
_entity_poly.type
_entity_poly.pdbx_seq_one_letter_code
_entity_poly.pdbx_strand_id
1 'polypeptide(L)' 'SFIDLPTPANISTWWNFGSLLGICLILQITTGLFLAMHYTSDTTTAFSSVTHICR' A
#
# COMPACT_ATOMS: atom_id res chain seq x y z
N SER A 1 -8.89 20.80 11.05
CA SER A 1 -9.83 19.70 11.37
C SER A 1 -9.13 18.43 11.83
N PHE A 2 -8.01 18.02 11.22
CA PHE A 2 -7.26 16.84 11.69
C PHE A 2 -6.38 17.09 12.92
N ILE A 3 -5.87 18.32 13.08
CA ILE A 3 -5.03 18.74 14.22
C ILE A 3 -5.88 18.96 15.49
N ASP A 4 -7.06 19.55 15.35
CA ASP A 4 -7.93 19.91 16.48
C ASP A 4 -9.08 18.93 16.71
N LEU A 5 -8.88 17.63 16.42
CA LEU A 5 -9.91 16.61 16.63
C LEU A 5 -9.93 16.19 18.12
N PRO A 6 -11.03 16.40 18.86
CA PRO A 6 -11.13 15.89 20.22
C PRO A 6 -11.10 14.36 20.21
N THR A 7 -10.07 13.78 20.81
CA THR A 7 -9.91 12.33 20.98
C THR A 7 -9.90 11.98 22.48
N PRO A 8 -10.52 10.85 22.87
CA PRO A 8 -10.56 10.46 24.28
C PRO A 8 -9.15 10.20 24.84
N ALA A 9 -8.85 10.64 26.05
CA ALA A 9 -7.50 10.57 26.61
C ALA A 9 -6.99 9.14 26.89
N ASN A 10 -7.87 8.14 26.91
CA ASN A 10 -7.54 6.75 27.22
C ASN A 10 -7.55 5.82 25.99
N ILE A 11 -7.21 6.31 24.79
CA ILE A 11 -7.15 5.43 23.61
C ILE A 11 -6.11 4.33 23.80
N SER A 12 -6.48 3.10 23.48
CA SER A 12 -5.55 1.97 23.46
C SER A 12 -4.75 1.96 22.15
N THR A 13 -3.66 1.21 22.12
CA THR A 13 -2.83 1.04 20.92
C THR A 13 -3.59 0.47 19.72
N TRP A 14 -4.70 -0.24 19.95
CA TRP A 14 -5.59 -0.76 18.92
C TRP A 14 -6.19 0.31 18.01
N TRP A 15 -6.34 1.54 18.50
CA TRP A 15 -6.89 2.64 17.70
C TRP A 15 -5.92 3.08 16.58
N ASN A 16 -4.63 2.73 16.66
CA ASN A 16 -3.65 3.01 15.61
C ASN A 16 -3.88 2.16 14.34
N PHE A 17 -4.59 1.02 14.41
CA PHE A 17 -4.80 0.18 13.22
C PHE A 17 -5.50 0.94 12.08
N GLY A 18 -6.36 1.91 12.38
CA GLY A 18 -6.98 2.74 11.35
C GLY A 18 -5.97 3.54 10.52
N SER A 19 -5.00 4.20 11.17
CA SER A 19 -3.96 4.95 10.45
C SER A 19 -2.96 4.02 9.74
N LEU A 20 -2.63 2.87 10.36
CA LEU A 20 -1.79 1.85 9.73
C LEU A 20 -2.42 1.32 8.43
N LEU A 21 -3.74 1.07 8.41
CA LEU A 21 -4.45 0.66 7.19
C LEU A 21 -4.39 1.73 6.09
N GLY A 22 -4.54 3.00 6.46
CA GLY A 22 -4.39 4.11 5.51
C GLY A 22 -2.99 4.17 4.89
N ILE A 23 -1.94 4.03 5.71
CA ILE A 23 -0.55 3.98 5.23
C ILE A 23 -0.33 2.74 4.36
N CYS A 24 -0.84 1.58 4.77
CA CYS A 24 -0.74 0.34 4.00
C CYS A 24 -1.36 0.47 2.60
N LEU A 25 -2.54 1.10 2.51
CA LEU A 25 -3.19 1.35 1.23
C LEU A 25 -2.35 2.25 0.31
N ILE A 26 -1.82 3.36 0.85
CA ILE A 26 -0.95 4.26 0.09
C ILE A 26 0.28 3.49 -0.44
N LEU A 27 0.94 2.72 0.43
CA LEU A 27 2.09 1.90 0.05
C LEU A 27 1.74 0.90 -1.06
N GLN A 28 0.61 0.19 -0.97
CA GLN A 28 0.19 -0.76 -1.99
C GLN A 28 -0.13 -0.08 -3.34
N ILE A 29 -0.80 1.07 -3.33
CA ILE A 29 -1.10 1.79 -4.57
C ILE A 29 0.18 2.27 -5.24
N THR A 30 1.08 2.89 -4.48
CA THR A 30 2.35 3.40 -5.02
C THR A 30 3.20 2.27 -5.57
N THR A 31 3.45 1.22 -4.78
CA THR A 31 4.25 0.07 -5.23
C THR A 31 3.60 -0.66 -6.41
N GLY A 32 2.28 -0.85 -6.38
CA GLY A 32 1.51 -1.45 -7.48
C GLY A 32 1.62 -0.65 -8.78
N LEU A 33 1.60 0.69 -8.71
CA LEU A 33 1.79 1.56 -9.88
C LEU A 33 3.19 1.37 -10.49
N PHE A 34 4.23 1.30 -9.66
CA PHE A 34 5.60 1.04 -10.13
C PHE A 34 5.74 -0.34 -10.77
N LEU A 35 5.16 -1.37 -10.16
CA LEU A 35 5.15 -2.72 -10.75
C LEU A 35 4.39 -2.75 -12.07
N ALA A 36 3.24 -2.07 -12.17
CA ALA A 36 2.42 -2.04 -13.38
C ALA A 36 3.16 -1.41 -14.58
N MET A 37 4.08 -0.47 -14.36
CA MET A 37 4.91 0.11 -15.44
C MET A 37 5.87 -0.89 -16.08
N HIS A 38 6.28 -1.93 -15.36
CA HIS A 38 7.21 -2.96 -15.85
C HIS A 38 6.55 -4.32 -16.09
N TYR A 39 5.30 -4.49 -15.67
CA TYR A 39 4.54 -5.73 -15.83
C TYR A 39 3.90 -5.81 -17.22
N THR A 40 3.97 -6.99 -17.85
CA THR A 40 3.26 -7.28 -19.11
C THR A 40 2.13 -8.27 -18.83
N SER A 41 0.91 -7.94 -19.24
CA SER A 41 -0.30 -8.71 -18.91
C SER A 41 -0.58 -9.94 -19.78
N ASP A 42 0.30 -10.24 -20.74
CA ASP A 42 0.13 -11.40 -21.62
C ASP A 42 0.43 -12.70 -20.85
N THR A 43 -0.45 -13.71 -20.98
CA THR A 43 -0.35 -14.97 -20.23
C THR A 43 0.97 -15.72 -20.46
N THR A 44 1.64 -15.51 -21.59
CA THR A 44 2.93 -16.14 -21.90
C THR A 44 4.11 -15.41 -21.29
N THR A 45 3.99 -14.11 -21.01
CA THR A 45 5.07 -13.24 -20.51
C THR A 45 4.85 -12.72 -19.09
N ALA A 46 3.67 -12.93 -18.50
CA ALA A 46 3.32 -12.49 -17.15
C ALA A 46 4.37 -12.94 -16.11
N PHE A 47 4.71 -14.23 -16.09
CA PHE A 47 5.74 -14.76 -15.17
C PHE A 47 7.13 -14.22 -15.49
N SER A 48 7.49 -14.15 -16.78
CA SER A 48 8.78 -13.63 -17.22
C SER A 48 8.97 -12.15 -16.85
N SER A 49 7.91 -11.35 -16.89
CA SER A 49 7.94 -9.93 -16.53
C SER A 49 8.17 -9.73 -15.03
N VAL A 50 7.60 -10.60 -14.18
CA VAL A 50 7.89 -10.60 -12.73
C VAL A 50 9.35 -10.97 -12.47
N THR A 51 9.87 -12.01 -13.13
CA THR A 51 11.30 -12.36 -13.00
C THR A 51 12.23 -11.25 -13.52
N HIS A 52 11.79 -10.46 -14.50
CA HIS A 52 12.53 -9.31 -15.01
C HIS A 52 12.49 -8.12 -14.04
N ILE A 53 11.38 -7.90 -13.33
CA ILE A 53 11.28 -6.85 -12.28
C ILE A 53 12.20 -7.17 -11.10
N CYS A 54 12.34 -8.44 -10.73
CA CYS A 54 13.13 -8.87 -9.57
C CYS A 54 14.64 -9.00 -9.82
N ARG A 55 15.11 -8.97 -11.08
CA ARG A 55 16.49 -9.25 -11.45
C ARG A 55 17.22 -8.01 -11.93
#